data_AF-A0ABD4SY73-F1
#
_entry.id   AF-A0ABD4SY73-F1
#
_cell.length_a   1.000
_cell.length_b   1.000
_cell.length_c   1.000
_cell.angle_alpha   90.00
_cell.angle_beta   90.00
_cell.angle_gamma   90.00
#
_symmetry.space_group_name_H-M   'P 1'
#
loop_
_entity.id
_entity.type
_entity.pdbx_description
1 polymer ?
#
loop_
_entity_poly.entity_id
_entity_poly.type
_entity_poly.pdbx_seq_one_letter_code
_entity_poly.pdbx_strand_id
1 'polypeptide(L)'
;MLHSTYIYELLRIKTLNPIEMSKPGMRKSLSSLIPQKTSDSGFALPTVIGMGLIVLLVALTAVLRAQDDRTVSQSKQETSRSQLAAEAGVTKIQAFMNRYRSMAKYNACNGDDWASDGSCNNTGTTAADASWGNPNLIPHLNASCGTGTLADSRTALSNWTTTSWQLVDSADPAKGEYRLLRYESNGTLTVEGAVMRGEPGESFSTVTVRIPVFDILNEQVAGLWVQNTISGNPRMDSDVVGPCTGSLTASPLNGKAIIRSQLTMPPAPSIPAKVDHDSNPSTPDVYPTGVYEFSSINSGVPGTNSGSAIGKKLPRLISNNNGATADDQPDSLGIYNYIINSIDDSFEIVPGKAVNIWVTGDINLENKILVNPCNDPGAALTCGPFDIRIYGTGSALTLNEATVVCDVFFHLPGYAASFTSGGTAERDCGSGQKSTGVYWLNSWSGADGTNSVTSPRATWKGALDATSISVPPPRIGPVQRWEPES
;
A
#
# COMPACT_ATOMS: atom_id res chain seq x y z
N MET A 1 -15.61 -36.61 8.32
CA MET A 1 -16.80 -35.93 8.88
C MET A 1 -17.48 -35.24 7.70
N LEU A 2 -18.33 -35.93 6.93
CA LEU A 2 -19.74 -36.30 7.14
C LEU A 2 -20.74 -35.13 7.01
N HIS A 3 -21.73 -35.39 6.14
CA HIS A 3 -23.02 -34.74 5.90
C HIS A 3 -23.07 -33.45 5.06
N SER A 4 -23.49 -33.59 3.80
CA SER A 4 -24.89 -33.26 3.46
C SER A 4 -25.28 -33.85 2.10
N THR A 5 -26.20 -34.80 2.14
CA THR A 5 -26.95 -35.37 1.03
C THR A 5 -28.29 -34.62 0.97
N TYR A 6 -28.81 -34.27 -0.21
CA TYR A 6 -30.18 -34.60 -0.65
C TYR A 6 -30.54 -33.92 -1.99
N ILE A 7 -30.98 -34.78 -2.94
CA ILE A 7 -31.97 -34.61 -4.02
C ILE A 7 -31.69 -33.56 -5.11
N TYR A 8 -31.44 -34.03 -6.34
CA TYR A 8 -32.17 -33.62 -7.56
C TYR A 8 -32.04 -34.70 -8.65
N GLU A 9 -33.09 -35.48 -8.82
CA GLU A 9 -33.40 -36.33 -9.99
C GLU A 9 -34.73 -35.80 -10.55
N LEU A 10 -34.95 -35.96 -11.86
CA LEU A 10 -36.06 -35.44 -12.69
C LEU A 10 -35.95 -33.99 -13.20
N LEU A 11 -35.36 -33.83 -14.40
CA LEU A 11 -36.06 -33.29 -15.59
C LEU A 11 -35.09 -33.23 -16.78
N ARG A 12 -35.08 -34.30 -17.58
CA ARG A 12 -34.32 -34.40 -18.82
C ARG A 12 -35.21 -33.96 -19.99
N ILE A 13 -35.25 -32.65 -20.27
CA ILE A 13 -35.87 -32.13 -21.50
C ILE A 13 -34.76 -31.97 -22.54
N LYS A 14 -34.77 -32.87 -23.53
CA LYS A 14 -33.97 -32.78 -24.76
C LYS A 14 -34.47 -31.61 -25.60
N THR A 15 -33.62 -30.60 -25.78
CA THR A 15 -33.73 -29.59 -26.83
C THR A 15 -33.33 -30.20 -28.17
N LEU A 16 -34.29 -30.28 -29.09
CA LEU A 16 -34.07 -30.50 -30.52
C LEU A 16 -34.03 -29.12 -31.21
N ASN A 17 -33.02 -28.94 -32.05
CA ASN A 17 -32.86 -27.87 -33.03
C ASN A 17 -32.15 -28.52 -34.25
N PRO A 18 -32.15 -27.91 -35.44
CA PRO A 18 -33.30 -27.71 -36.31
C PRO A 18 -33.10 -28.39 -37.68
N ILE A 19 -34.15 -28.32 -38.48
CA ILE A 19 -34.31 -28.88 -39.83
C ILE A 19 -33.57 -28.02 -40.86
N GLU A 20 -32.82 -28.64 -41.78
CA GLU A 20 -32.80 -28.19 -43.18
C GLU A 20 -32.63 -29.35 -44.19
N MET A 21 -33.62 -29.44 -45.08
CA MET A 21 -33.63 -29.83 -46.51
C MET A 21 -32.82 -31.04 -47.02
N SER A 22 -33.51 -31.97 -47.70
CA SER A 22 -33.40 -32.16 -49.18
C SER A 22 -34.00 -33.49 -49.71
N LYS A 23 -35.14 -33.38 -50.43
CA LYS A 23 -35.57 -34.13 -51.65
C LYS A 23 -35.68 -35.70 -51.62
N PRO A 24 -36.17 -36.38 -52.69
CA PRO A 24 -37.58 -36.75 -52.86
C PRO A 24 -37.81 -38.27 -53.13
N GLY A 25 -39.01 -38.81 -52.94
CA GLY A 25 -39.24 -40.18 -53.44
C GLY A 25 -40.54 -40.87 -53.05
N MET A 26 -41.45 -40.95 -54.04
CA MET A 26 -42.35 -42.06 -54.35
C MET A 26 -43.34 -42.62 -53.31
N ARG A 27 -44.63 -42.34 -53.63
CA ARG A 27 -45.75 -43.29 -53.81
C ARG A 27 -45.95 -44.41 -52.78
N LYS A 28 -47.10 -44.36 -52.10
CA LYS A 28 -48.20 -45.37 -52.13
C LYS A 28 -49.37 -44.82 -51.29
N SER A 29 -50.49 -44.53 -51.94
CA SER A 29 -51.71 -45.35 -51.90
C SER A 29 -52.29 -45.51 -50.49
N LEU A 30 -53.31 -44.73 -50.17
CA LEU A 30 -54.42 -45.20 -49.36
C LEU A 30 -55.69 -44.45 -49.75
N SER A 31 -56.58 -45.23 -50.35
CA SER A 31 -57.92 -44.90 -50.76
C SER A 31 -58.81 -44.51 -49.59
N SER A 32 -59.85 -43.73 -49.91
CA SER A 32 -61.20 -43.89 -49.37
C SER A 32 -61.44 -43.45 -47.92
N LEU A 33 -62.05 -42.27 -47.73
CA LEU A 33 -63.45 -42.19 -47.29
C LEU A 33 -63.95 -40.73 -47.34
N ILE A 34 -64.84 -40.48 -48.30
CA ILE A 34 -65.76 -39.35 -48.33
C ILE A 34 -67.06 -39.82 -47.65
N PRO A 35 -67.66 -39.01 -46.77
CA PRO A 35 -69.10 -38.92 -46.69
C PRO A 35 -69.55 -37.55 -47.18
N GLN A 36 -70.44 -37.58 -48.17
CA GLN A 36 -71.17 -36.42 -48.66
C GLN A 36 -72.39 -36.13 -47.77
N LYS A 37 -72.50 -34.85 -47.39
CA LYS A 37 -73.68 -33.98 -47.55
C LYS A 37 -74.88 -34.18 -46.61
N THR A 38 -75.10 -33.16 -45.77
CA THR A 38 -76.40 -32.46 -45.70
C THR A 38 -76.15 -30.95 -45.66
N SER A 39 -76.97 -30.23 -46.41
CA SER A 39 -76.97 -28.79 -46.55
C SER A 39 -77.46 -28.12 -45.26
N ASP A 40 -76.61 -27.28 -44.68
CA ASP A 40 -76.91 -25.90 -44.26
C ASP A 40 -75.56 -25.20 -44.04
N SER A 41 -75.00 -24.58 -45.08
CA SER A 41 -73.68 -23.93 -45.02
C SER A 41 -73.64 -22.63 -45.83
N GLY A 42 -74.60 -21.74 -45.56
CA GLY A 42 -74.56 -20.34 -46.04
C GLY A 42 -73.58 -19.44 -45.26
N PHE A 43 -73.02 -19.92 -44.13
CA PHE A 43 -72.15 -19.12 -43.24
C PHE A 43 -70.74 -19.72 -43.01
N ALA A 44 -70.39 -20.84 -43.66
CA ALA A 44 -69.10 -21.49 -43.44
C ALA A 44 -67.91 -20.69 -44.01
N LEU A 45 -68.10 -20.04 -45.16
CA LEU A 45 -67.04 -19.30 -45.84
C LEU A 45 -66.59 -18.03 -45.08
N PRO A 46 -67.50 -17.18 -44.55
CA PRO A 46 -67.13 -16.10 -43.64
C PRO A 46 -66.46 -16.59 -42.36
N THR A 47 -66.90 -17.73 -41.80
CA THR A 47 -66.35 -18.28 -40.56
C THR A 47 -64.91 -18.75 -40.73
N VAL A 48 -64.59 -19.43 -41.85
CA VAL A 48 -63.22 -19.88 -42.15
C VAL A 48 -62.30 -18.70 -42.45
N ILE A 49 -62.79 -17.69 -43.17
CA ILE A 49 -62.03 -16.45 -43.42
C ILE A 49 -61.80 -15.69 -42.11
N GLY A 50 -62.80 -15.61 -41.24
CA GLY A 50 -62.71 -14.99 -39.92
C GLY A 50 -61.73 -15.71 -38.99
N MET A 51 -61.78 -17.03 -38.92
CA MET A 51 -60.81 -17.83 -38.16
C MET A 51 -59.39 -17.70 -38.72
N GLY A 52 -59.23 -17.72 -40.05
CA GLY A 52 -57.94 -17.51 -40.71
C GLY A 52 -57.33 -16.14 -40.37
N LEU A 53 -58.15 -15.09 -40.34
CA LEU A 53 -57.73 -13.74 -39.97
C LEU A 53 -57.31 -13.66 -38.49
N ILE A 54 -58.04 -14.32 -37.59
CA ILE A 54 -57.70 -14.35 -36.16
C ILE A 54 -56.38 -15.08 -35.93
N VAL A 55 -56.15 -16.23 -36.59
CA VAL A 55 -54.88 -16.96 -36.50
C VAL A 55 -53.73 -16.14 -37.06
N LEU A 56 -53.94 -15.42 -38.17
CA LEU A 56 -52.94 -14.51 -38.74
C LEU A 56 -52.58 -13.38 -37.76
N LEU A 57 -53.57 -12.79 -37.08
CA LEU A 57 -53.36 -11.75 -36.07
C LEU A 57 -52.57 -12.27 -34.86
N VAL A 58 -52.87 -13.48 -34.38
CA VAL A 58 -52.12 -14.12 -33.29
C VAL A 58 -50.68 -14.44 -33.72
N ALA A 59 -50.47 -14.90 -34.95
CA ALA A 59 -49.12 -15.14 -35.47
C ALA A 59 -48.32 -13.84 -35.62
N LEU A 60 -48.93 -12.76 -36.13
CA LEU A 60 -48.28 -11.45 -36.28
C LEU A 60 -47.87 -10.87 -34.92
N THR A 61 -48.76 -10.93 -33.92
CA THR A 61 -48.47 -10.45 -32.56
C THR A 61 -47.36 -11.26 -31.88
N ALA A 62 -47.29 -12.57 -32.11
CA ALA A 62 -46.18 -13.40 -31.62
C ALA A 62 -44.83 -13.02 -32.24
N VAL A 63 -44.80 -12.69 -33.54
CA VAL A 63 -43.58 -12.25 -34.24
C VAL A 63 -43.11 -10.89 -33.73
N LEU A 64 -44.02 -9.92 -33.57
CA LEU A 64 -43.68 -8.60 -33.02
C LEU A 64 -43.10 -8.71 -31.61
N ARG A 65 -43.72 -9.52 -30.75
CA ARG A 65 -43.20 -9.77 -29.41
C ARG A 65 -41.83 -10.46 -29.40
N ALA A 66 -41.59 -11.39 -30.34
CA ALA A 66 -40.29 -12.05 -30.47
C ALA A 66 -39.18 -11.08 -30.94
N GLN A 67 -39.52 -10.07 -31.75
CA GLN A 67 -38.59 -9.00 -32.12
C GLN A 67 -38.27 -8.12 -30.90
N ASP A 68 -39.30 -7.72 -30.14
CA ASP A 68 -39.14 -6.96 -28.91
C ASP A 68 -38.25 -7.70 -27.90
N ASP A 69 -38.52 -8.99 -27.64
CA ASP A 69 -37.73 -9.80 -26.71
C ASP A 69 -36.27 -9.95 -27.17
N ARG A 70 -36.02 -10.05 -28.48
CA ARG A 70 -34.65 -10.10 -29.03
C ARG A 70 -33.91 -8.78 -28.82
N THR A 71 -34.56 -7.64 -29.05
CA THR A 71 -33.94 -6.33 -28.84
C THR A 71 -33.63 -6.07 -27.36
N VAL A 72 -34.53 -6.46 -26.45
CA VAL A 72 -34.31 -6.35 -25.00
C VAL A 72 -33.18 -7.27 -24.55
N SER A 73 -33.13 -8.51 -25.04
CA SER A 73 -32.07 -9.47 -24.71
C SER A 73 -30.70 -8.98 -25.21
N GLN A 74 -30.65 -8.47 -26.45
CA GLN A 74 -29.43 -7.91 -27.02
C GLN A 74 -28.98 -6.65 -26.26
N SER A 75 -29.90 -5.72 -25.94
CA SER A 75 -29.59 -4.55 -25.13
C SER A 75 -29.02 -4.92 -23.76
N LYS A 76 -29.62 -5.90 -23.06
CA LYS A 76 -29.10 -6.41 -21.79
C LYS A 76 -27.71 -7.02 -21.93
N GLN A 77 -27.46 -7.75 -23.02
CA GLN A 77 -26.14 -8.33 -23.29
C GLN A 77 -25.10 -7.24 -23.51
N GLU A 78 -25.41 -6.19 -24.26
CA GLU A 78 -24.46 -5.10 -24.52
C GLU A 78 -24.24 -4.23 -23.28
N THR A 79 -25.26 -3.97 -22.46
CA THR A 79 -25.08 -3.35 -21.14
C THR A 79 -24.20 -4.19 -20.22
N SER A 80 -24.34 -5.52 -20.21
CA SER A 80 -23.46 -6.39 -19.44
C SER A 80 -22.02 -6.33 -19.93
N ARG A 81 -21.80 -6.22 -21.25
CA ARG A 81 -20.45 -6.11 -21.81
C ARG A 81 -19.82 -4.75 -21.57
N SER A 82 -20.58 -3.65 -21.68
CA SER A 82 -20.07 -2.33 -21.33
C SER A 82 -19.67 -2.28 -19.85
N GLN A 83 -20.43 -2.94 -18.97
CA GLN A 83 -20.11 -3.01 -17.54
C GLN A 83 -18.79 -3.77 -17.31
N LEU A 84 -18.61 -4.92 -17.97
CA LEU A 84 -17.35 -5.66 -17.91
C LEU A 84 -16.16 -4.83 -18.42
N ALA A 85 -16.38 -3.99 -19.45
CA ALA A 85 -15.35 -3.07 -19.95
C ALA A 85 -15.00 -2.00 -18.90
N ALA A 86 -15.99 -1.44 -18.21
CA ALA A 86 -15.77 -0.49 -17.11
C ALA A 86 -15.01 -1.13 -15.93
N GLU A 87 -15.39 -2.35 -15.52
CA GLU A 87 -14.72 -3.13 -14.47
C GLU A 87 -13.25 -3.46 -14.82
N ALA A 88 -13.00 -3.79 -16.10
CA ALA A 88 -11.64 -3.97 -16.60
C ALA A 88 -10.83 -2.66 -16.56
N GLY A 89 -11.46 -1.53 -16.90
CA GLY A 89 -10.88 -0.20 -16.77
C GLY A 89 -10.49 0.13 -15.33
N VAL A 90 -11.38 -0.13 -14.36
CA VAL A 90 -11.09 0.01 -12.92
C VAL A 90 -9.86 -0.81 -12.53
N THR A 91 -9.79 -2.06 -12.96
CA THR A 91 -8.67 -2.95 -12.66
C THR A 91 -7.35 -2.42 -13.22
N LYS A 92 -7.36 -1.89 -14.46
CA LYS A 92 -6.18 -1.28 -15.08
C LYS A 92 -5.73 -0.01 -14.37
N ILE A 93 -6.67 0.86 -13.98
CA ILE A 93 -6.37 2.08 -13.22
C ILE A 93 -5.84 1.74 -11.83
N GLN A 94 -6.41 0.74 -11.15
CA GLN A 94 -5.90 0.27 -9.87
C GLN A 94 -4.47 -0.30 -10.00
N ALA A 95 -4.20 -1.09 -11.04
CA ALA A 95 -2.85 -1.58 -11.33
C ALA A 95 -1.88 -0.42 -11.60
N PHE A 96 -2.33 0.61 -12.31
CA PHE A 96 -1.56 1.82 -12.56
C PHE A 96 -1.26 2.60 -11.27
N MET A 97 -2.25 2.83 -10.41
CA MET A 97 -2.03 3.46 -9.10
C MET A 97 -1.13 2.61 -8.19
N ASN A 98 -1.25 1.28 -8.25
CA ASN A 98 -0.34 0.39 -7.52
C ASN A 98 1.11 0.52 -7.97
N ARG A 99 1.34 0.88 -9.24
CA ARG A 99 2.66 1.18 -9.80
C ARG A 99 3.14 2.59 -9.45
N TYR A 100 2.25 3.58 -9.36
CA TYR A 100 2.55 4.99 -9.07
C TYR A 100 1.82 5.49 -7.81
N ARG A 101 2.08 4.82 -6.69
CA ARG A 101 1.27 4.94 -5.47
C ARG A 101 1.14 6.38 -4.95
N SER A 102 2.17 7.22 -5.07
CA SER A 102 2.13 8.62 -4.63
C SER A 102 1.02 9.43 -5.29
N MET A 103 0.56 9.06 -6.49
CA MET A 103 -0.53 9.73 -7.19
C MET A 103 -1.90 9.51 -6.54
N ALA A 104 -2.07 8.44 -5.77
CA ALA A 104 -3.38 8.11 -5.18
C ALA A 104 -3.86 9.16 -4.16
N LYS A 105 -2.96 10.04 -3.68
CA LYS A 105 -3.33 11.18 -2.82
C LYS A 105 -3.83 12.40 -3.59
N TYR A 106 -3.75 12.38 -4.92
CA TYR A 106 -4.01 13.53 -5.76
C TYR A 106 -5.15 13.23 -6.72
N ASN A 107 -5.98 14.23 -6.98
CA ASN A 107 -7.09 14.09 -7.92
C ASN A 107 -6.55 13.84 -9.35
N ALA A 108 -7.35 13.21 -10.21
CA ALA A 108 -6.99 13.10 -11.62
C ALA A 108 -6.90 14.47 -12.29
N CYS A 109 -7.86 15.34 -12.00
CA CYS A 109 -7.91 16.72 -12.42
C CYS A 109 -8.43 17.59 -11.27
N ASN A 110 -8.08 18.88 -11.23
CA ASN A 110 -8.55 19.74 -10.14
C ASN A 110 -9.94 20.30 -10.49
N GLY A 111 -10.95 19.90 -9.73
CA GLY A 111 -12.33 20.38 -9.95
C GLY A 111 -12.79 20.16 -11.39
N ASP A 112 -13.23 21.24 -12.03
CA ASP A 112 -13.80 21.26 -13.39
C ASP A 112 -12.77 21.62 -14.47
N ASP A 113 -11.46 21.49 -14.20
CA ASP A 113 -10.37 21.81 -15.14
C ASP A 113 -10.28 20.87 -16.36
N TRP A 114 -11.28 20.01 -16.57
CA TRP A 114 -11.44 19.21 -17.78
C TRP A 114 -11.81 20.12 -18.95
N ALA A 115 -10.95 20.15 -19.96
CA ALA A 115 -11.22 20.86 -21.19
C ALA A 115 -12.31 20.16 -22.02
N SER A 116 -12.82 20.87 -23.02
CA SER A 116 -13.80 20.34 -23.97
C SER A 116 -13.29 19.17 -24.81
N ASP A 117 -11.97 19.04 -24.97
CA ASP A 117 -11.33 17.89 -25.63
C ASP A 117 -11.10 16.69 -24.68
N GLY A 118 -11.50 16.83 -23.42
CA GLY A 118 -11.33 15.80 -22.41
C GLY A 118 -9.96 15.76 -21.75
N SER A 119 -9.05 16.67 -22.07
CA SER A 119 -7.77 16.80 -21.38
C SER A 119 -7.90 17.58 -20.07
N CYS A 120 -7.07 17.27 -19.09
CA CYS A 120 -7.00 18.04 -17.86
C CYS A 120 -6.05 19.25 -18.02
N ASN A 121 -6.57 20.47 -17.92
CA ASN A 121 -5.84 21.73 -18.14
C ASN A 121 -5.20 22.33 -16.87
N ASN A 122 -4.70 21.48 -15.96
CA ASN A 122 -4.08 21.96 -14.72
C ASN A 122 -2.73 22.65 -15.00
N THR A 123 -2.75 23.98 -15.08
CA THR A 123 -1.55 24.82 -15.34
C THR A 123 -0.99 25.49 -14.08
N GLY A 124 -1.53 25.13 -12.91
CA GLY A 124 -1.05 25.64 -11.62
C GLY A 124 0.43 25.39 -11.38
N THR A 125 1.02 26.14 -10.46
CA THR A 125 2.47 26.09 -10.15
C THR A 125 2.75 25.82 -8.68
N THR A 126 1.71 25.73 -7.84
CA THR A 126 1.84 25.56 -6.40
C THR A 126 1.58 24.11 -5.97
N ALA A 127 2.09 23.69 -4.82
CA ALA A 127 1.86 22.33 -4.33
C ALA A 127 0.37 21.96 -4.15
N ALA A 128 -0.51 22.94 -3.97
CA ALA A 128 -1.96 22.75 -3.91
C ALA A 128 -2.57 22.36 -5.26
N ASP A 129 -1.87 22.65 -6.37
CA ASP A 129 -2.32 22.37 -7.73
C ASP A 129 -1.90 20.96 -8.21
N ALA A 130 -1.25 20.17 -7.36
CA ALA A 130 -0.78 18.83 -7.70
C ALA A 130 -1.96 17.90 -8.04
N SER A 131 -1.93 17.34 -9.25
CA SER A 131 -2.93 16.41 -9.78
C SER A 131 -2.28 15.46 -10.79
N TRP A 132 -3.01 14.46 -11.28
CA TRP A 132 -2.47 13.61 -12.34
C TRP A 132 -2.19 14.41 -13.62
N GLY A 133 -3.04 15.41 -13.91
CA GLY A 133 -2.89 16.34 -15.04
C GLY A 133 -1.70 17.28 -14.92
N ASN A 134 -1.21 17.53 -13.70
CA ASN A 134 0.03 18.27 -13.46
C ASN A 134 1.01 17.44 -12.62
N PRO A 135 1.62 16.40 -13.21
CA PRO A 135 2.45 15.46 -12.47
C PRO A 135 3.75 16.08 -11.96
N ASN A 136 4.13 17.27 -12.47
CA ASN A 136 5.34 18.00 -12.06
C ASN A 136 5.32 18.43 -10.60
N LEU A 137 4.11 18.62 -10.05
CA LEU A 137 3.92 19.08 -8.69
C LEU A 137 3.68 17.94 -7.70
N ILE A 138 3.52 16.70 -8.19
CA ILE A 138 3.40 15.50 -7.33
C ILE A 138 4.80 15.14 -6.80
N PRO A 139 5.06 15.29 -5.49
CA PRO A 139 6.33 14.89 -4.90
C PRO A 139 6.50 13.39 -5.02
N HIS A 140 7.72 12.94 -5.29
CA HIS A 140 8.07 11.52 -5.24
C HIS A 140 7.20 10.65 -6.19
N LEU A 141 6.79 11.18 -7.34
CA LEU A 141 6.00 10.43 -8.34
C LEU A 141 6.69 9.13 -8.78
N ASN A 142 8.02 9.15 -8.83
CA ASN A 142 8.85 7.99 -9.14
C ASN A 142 9.26 7.16 -7.92
N ALA A 143 8.81 7.50 -6.72
CA ALA A 143 9.18 6.75 -5.52
C ALA A 143 8.69 5.30 -5.53
N SER A 144 7.79 4.92 -6.42
CA SER A 144 7.35 3.53 -6.58
C SER A 144 8.03 2.85 -7.76
N CYS A 145 8.10 1.52 -7.70
CA CYS A 145 8.91 0.73 -8.62
C CYS A 145 8.25 0.56 -9.99
N GLY A 146 8.41 1.58 -10.82
CA GLY A 146 8.22 1.50 -12.26
C GLY A 146 9.55 1.33 -12.99
N THR A 147 9.52 0.64 -14.13
CA THR A 147 10.63 0.53 -15.09
C THR A 147 10.83 1.79 -15.95
N GLY A 148 10.29 2.94 -15.52
CA GLY A 148 10.25 4.17 -16.30
C GLY A 148 11.04 5.29 -15.62
N THR A 149 11.62 6.17 -16.45
CA THR A 149 12.16 7.46 -16.03
C THR A 149 11.04 8.36 -15.48
N LEU A 150 11.41 9.46 -14.81
CA LEU A 150 10.43 10.50 -14.42
C LEU A 150 9.63 11.00 -15.63
N ALA A 151 10.27 11.07 -16.80
CA ALA A 151 9.61 11.43 -18.05
C ALA A 151 8.59 10.36 -18.46
N ASP A 152 8.94 9.08 -18.40
CA ASP A 152 8.00 7.98 -18.74
C ASP A 152 6.81 7.94 -17.80
N SER A 153 7.02 8.18 -16.49
CA SER A 153 5.93 8.30 -15.52
C SER A 153 5.02 9.47 -15.88
N ARG A 154 5.59 10.65 -16.17
CA ARG A 154 4.81 11.84 -16.57
C ARG A 154 4.01 11.62 -17.86
N THR A 155 4.60 11.00 -18.87
CA THR A 155 3.91 10.65 -20.12
C THR A 155 2.85 9.57 -19.92
N ALA A 156 3.11 8.59 -19.05
CA ALA A 156 2.11 7.60 -18.69
C ALA A 156 0.93 8.27 -17.98
N LEU A 157 1.17 9.19 -17.03
CA LEU A 157 0.12 9.96 -16.36
C LEU A 157 -0.68 10.81 -17.35
N SER A 158 -0.03 11.50 -18.30
CA SER A 158 -0.75 12.33 -19.26
C SER A 158 -1.74 11.53 -20.14
N ASN A 159 -1.49 10.22 -20.34
CA ASN A 159 -2.41 9.34 -21.06
C ASN A 159 -3.63 8.93 -20.23
N TRP A 160 -3.58 9.10 -18.90
CA TRP A 160 -4.70 8.84 -17.99
C TRP A 160 -5.47 10.11 -17.63
N THR A 161 -4.95 11.28 -18.00
CA THR A 161 -5.58 12.59 -17.75
C THR A 161 -6.34 13.10 -18.97
N THR A 162 -6.68 12.19 -19.87
CA THR A 162 -7.54 12.41 -21.02
C THR A 162 -8.78 11.53 -20.86
N THR A 163 -9.97 12.07 -21.13
CA THR A 163 -11.21 11.27 -21.23
C THR A 163 -11.29 10.49 -22.54
N SER A 164 -10.14 10.27 -23.18
CA SER A 164 -10.01 9.45 -24.38
C SER A 164 -10.27 7.99 -24.07
N TRP A 165 -11.01 7.33 -24.93
CA TRP A 165 -11.29 5.90 -24.85
C TRP A 165 -10.03 5.07 -25.04
N GLN A 166 -9.86 4.08 -24.17
CA GLN A 166 -8.78 3.10 -24.21
C GLN A 166 -9.35 1.69 -24.38
N LEU A 167 -8.69 0.87 -25.20
CA LEU A 167 -9.11 -0.51 -25.41
C LEU A 167 -8.90 -1.35 -24.14
N VAL A 168 -9.90 -2.17 -23.80
CA VAL A 168 -9.76 -3.19 -22.75
C VAL A 168 -8.66 -4.19 -23.13
N ASP A 169 -8.60 -4.56 -24.40
CA ASP A 169 -7.56 -5.42 -24.96
C ASP A 169 -7.18 -4.92 -26.36
N SER A 170 -5.92 -4.55 -26.56
CA SER A 170 -5.44 -4.09 -27.86
C SER A 170 -5.44 -5.19 -28.92
N ALA A 171 -5.43 -6.47 -28.51
CA ALA A 171 -5.51 -7.61 -29.41
C ALA A 171 -6.95 -7.98 -29.78
N ASP A 172 -7.93 -7.53 -28.98
CA ASP A 172 -9.35 -7.86 -29.18
C ASP A 172 -10.25 -6.64 -28.85
N PRO A 173 -10.50 -5.76 -29.83
CA PRO A 173 -11.37 -4.61 -29.66
C PRO A 173 -12.82 -4.96 -29.32
N ALA A 174 -13.27 -6.20 -29.58
CA ALA A 174 -14.62 -6.62 -29.27
C ALA A 174 -14.90 -6.73 -27.76
N LYS A 175 -13.85 -6.70 -26.92
CA LYS A 175 -13.98 -6.63 -25.46
C LYS A 175 -14.37 -5.24 -24.94
N GLY A 176 -14.44 -4.25 -25.82
CA GLY A 176 -14.86 -2.90 -25.50
C GLY A 176 -13.72 -1.96 -25.15
N GLU A 177 -14.13 -0.74 -24.82
CA GLU A 177 -13.27 0.37 -24.44
C GLU A 177 -13.69 0.89 -23.07
N TYR A 178 -12.77 1.56 -22.39
CA TYR A 178 -13.04 2.26 -21.14
C TYR A 178 -12.39 3.64 -21.14
N ARG A 179 -12.88 4.54 -20.29
CA ARG A 179 -12.22 5.83 -20.00
C ARG A 179 -12.40 6.21 -18.55
N LEU A 180 -11.43 6.96 -18.03
CA LEU A 180 -11.53 7.61 -16.73
C LEU A 180 -12.46 8.83 -16.87
N LEU A 181 -13.48 8.91 -16.02
CA LEU A 181 -14.30 10.13 -15.90
C LEU A 181 -13.80 11.00 -14.75
N ARG A 182 -13.55 10.40 -13.59
CA ARG A 182 -13.17 11.13 -12.39
C ARG A 182 -12.38 10.27 -11.41
N TYR A 183 -11.41 10.89 -10.75
CA TYR A 183 -10.74 10.33 -9.59
C TYR A 183 -10.52 11.42 -8.55
N GLU A 184 -10.84 11.09 -7.30
CA GLU A 184 -10.65 11.96 -6.15
C GLU A 184 -9.62 11.39 -5.17
N SER A 185 -8.90 12.27 -4.49
CA SER A 185 -7.91 11.95 -3.45
C SER A 185 -8.46 11.15 -2.26
N ASN A 186 -9.78 11.10 -2.09
CA ASN A 186 -10.46 10.25 -1.11
C ASN A 186 -10.55 8.77 -1.55
N GLY A 187 -10.05 8.43 -2.74
CA GLY A 187 -10.06 7.10 -3.31
C GLY A 187 -11.29 6.75 -4.15
N THR A 188 -12.17 7.71 -4.44
CA THR A 188 -13.33 7.51 -5.31
C THR A 188 -12.90 7.55 -6.77
N LEU A 189 -13.20 6.50 -7.51
CA LEU A 189 -12.83 6.32 -8.91
C LEU A 189 -14.09 6.05 -9.74
N THR A 190 -14.32 6.83 -10.78
CA THR A 190 -15.44 6.68 -11.72
C THR A 190 -14.91 6.39 -13.12
N VAL A 191 -15.32 5.26 -13.66
CA VAL A 191 -14.89 4.73 -14.97
C VAL A 191 -16.11 4.44 -15.81
N GLU A 192 -16.06 4.84 -17.08
CA GLU A 192 -17.08 4.49 -18.06
C GLU A 192 -16.55 3.42 -19.01
N GLY A 193 -17.36 2.41 -19.30
CA GLY A 193 -17.11 1.38 -20.30
C GLY A 193 -18.07 1.53 -21.47
N ALA A 194 -17.58 1.24 -22.68
CA ALA A 194 -18.38 1.24 -23.90
C ALA A 194 -18.11 -0.01 -24.74
N VAL A 195 -19.13 -0.45 -25.46
CA VAL A 195 -19.02 -1.49 -26.50
C VAL A 195 -19.73 -1.03 -27.76
N MET A 196 -19.24 -1.51 -28.92
CA MET A 196 -19.81 -1.22 -30.25
C MET A 196 -19.97 0.28 -30.51
N ARG A 197 -18.96 1.07 -30.09
CA ARG A 197 -18.97 2.53 -30.20
C ARG A 197 -19.08 2.97 -31.66
N GLY A 198 -20.05 3.83 -31.96
CA GLY A 198 -20.33 4.28 -33.33
C GLY A 198 -21.02 3.24 -34.23
N GLU A 199 -21.44 2.09 -33.67
CA GLU A 199 -22.20 1.06 -34.37
C GLU A 199 -23.64 0.93 -33.83
N PRO A 200 -24.58 0.37 -34.60
CA PRO A 200 -25.91 0.04 -34.10
C PRO A 200 -25.81 -0.97 -32.93
N GLY A 201 -26.20 -0.55 -31.74
CA GLY A 201 -26.07 -1.35 -30.51
C GLY A 201 -25.02 -0.83 -29.52
N GLU A 202 -24.48 0.36 -29.76
CA GLU A 202 -23.66 1.09 -28.80
C GLU A 202 -24.30 1.08 -27.40
N SER A 203 -23.49 0.72 -26.40
CA SER A 203 -23.91 0.65 -25.01
C SER A 203 -22.82 1.22 -24.12
N PHE A 204 -23.21 2.07 -23.19
CA PHE A 204 -22.36 2.68 -22.18
C PHE A 204 -22.76 2.19 -20.80
N SER A 205 -21.81 2.10 -19.89
CA SER A 205 -22.09 1.97 -18.46
C SER A 205 -21.01 2.65 -17.65
N THR A 206 -21.45 3.24 -16.54
CA THR A 206 -20.57 3.94 -15.62
C THR A 206 -20.52 3.18 -14.31
N VAL A 207 -19.30 2.96 -13.83
CA VAL A 207 -19.01 2.26 -12.60
C VAL A 207 -18.21 3.18 -11.70
N THR A 208 -18.75 3.44 -10.51
CA THR A 208 -18.05 4.15 -9.45
C THR A 208 -17.59 3.15 -8.39
N VAL A 209 -16.32 3.21 -8.04
CA VAL A 209 -15.72 2.37 -7.01
C VAL A 209 -15.00 3.21 -5.96
N ARG A 210 -14.91 2.63 -4.75
CA ARG A 210 -14.09 3.20 -3.68
C ARG A 210 -12.86 2.34 -3.42
N ILE A 211 -11.69 2.94 -3.62
CA ILE A 211 -10.38 2.35 -3.39
C ILE A 211 -9.75 3.06 -2.18
N PRO A 212 -9.65 2.42 -1.01
CA PRO A 212 -9.08 3.06 0.17
C PRO A 212 -7.64 3.48 -0.07
N VAL A 213 -7.35 4.76 0.15
CA VAL A 213 -5.99 5.30 0.12
C VAL A 213 -5.58 5.57 1.56
N PHE A 214 -4.59 4.83 2.05
CA PHE A 214 -4.10 4.98 3.40
C PHE A 214 -2.85 5.86 3.41
N ASP A 215 -2.91 6.95 4.18
CA ASP A 215 -1.75 7.78 4.41
C ASP A 215 -0.84 7.12 5.45
N ILE A 216 0.36 6.74 5.03
CA ILE A 216 1.35 6.12 5.92
C ILE A 216 1.78 7.09 7.04
N LEU A 217 1.58 8.41 6.89
CA LEU A 217 1.92 9.37 7.95
C LEU A 217 1.16 9.17 9.26
N ASN A 218 -0.06 8.61 9.20
CA ASN A 218 -0.83 8.23 10.38
C ASN A 218 -0.70 6.74 10.71
N GLU A 219 0.04 5.97 9.92
CA GLU A 219 0.32 4.56 10.15
C GLU A 219 1.65 4.34 10.87
N GLN A 220 1.81 3.11 11.33
CA GLN A 220 2.99 2.58 11.97
C GLN A 220 4.23 2.78 11.07
N VAL A 221 5.36 3.18 11.65
CA VAL A 221 6.61 3.34 10.90
C VAL A 221 7.03 2.00 10.30
N ALA A 222 7.60 2.00 9.10
CA ALA A 222 8.24 0.78 8.58
C ALA A 222 9.38 0.41 9.52
N GLY A 223 9.36 -0.80 10.08
CA GLY A 223 10.38 -1.24 11.05
C GLY A 223 11.77 -1.35 10.41
N LEU A 224 11.82 -1.59 9.09
CA LEU A 224 13.07 -1.66 8.36
C LEU A 224 12.98 -0.90 7.03
N TRP A 225 13.97 -0.06 6.77
CA TRP A 225 14.30 0.48 5.46
C TRP A 225 15.71 0.04 5.09
N VAL A 226 15.86 -0.67 3.98
CA VAL A 226 17.17 -1.02 3.40
C VAL A 226 17.45 -0.27 2.11
N GLN A 227 18.71 0.09 1.87
CA GLN A 227 19.12 0.72 0.61
C GLN A 227 19.38 -0.30 -0.51
N ASN A 228 19.92 -1.48 -0.18
CA ASN A 228 20.44 -2.43 -1.17
C ASN A 228 19.79 -3.82 -1.09
N THR A 229 20.07 -4.60 -0.05
CA THR A 229 19.70 -6.02 -0.02
C THR A 229 19.18 -6.48 1.33
N ILE A 230 18.30 -7.49 1.29
CA ILE A 230 17.96 -8.34 2.43
C ILE A 230 18.28 -9.78 2.06
N SER A 231 19.13 -10.44 2.85
CA SER A 231 19.56 -11.83 2.64
C SER A 231 19.32 -12.70 3.87
N GLY A 232 19.23 -14.02 3.67
CA GLY A 232 19.12 -15.01 4.76
C GLY A 232 17.72 -15.12 5.38
N ASN A 233 16.70 -14.80 4.59
CA ASN A 233 15.28 -15.00 4.92
C ASN A 233 14.84 -14.58 6.34
N PRO A 234 15.24 -13.38 6.82
CA PRO A 234 14.83 -12.91 8.14
C PRO A 234 13.30 -12.83 8.25
N ARG A 235 12.77 -13.24 9.41
CA ARG A 235 11.36 -13.04 9.74
C ARG A 235 11.16 -11.64 10.29
N MET A 236 10.33 -10.87 9.61
CA MET A 236 10.04 -9.49 10.01
C MET A 236 8.55 -9.36 10.29
N ASP A 237 8.20 -9.02 11.51
CA ASP A 237 6.83 -8.67 11.87
C ASP A 237 6.64 -7.15 11.76
N SER A 238 7.03 -6.57 10.63
CA SER A 238 6.93 -5.14 10.34
C SER A 238 6.92 -4.89 8.83
N ASP A 239 6.44 -3.72 8.40
CA ASP A 239 6.56 -3.30 7.01
C ASP A 239 8.04 -3.01 6.68
N VAL A 240 8.47 -3.44 5.50
CA VAL A 240 9.86 -3.33 5.04
C VAL A 240 9.91 -2.46 3.81
N VAL A 241 10.67 -1.37 3.86
CA VAL A 241 10.96 -0.53 2.70
C VAL A 241 12.30 -0.94 2.10
N GLY A 242 12.36 -1.08 0.78
CA GLY A 242 13.62 -1.42 0.11
C GLY A 242 13.68 -0.91 -1.32
N PRO A 243 14.83 -0.99 -1.99
CA PRO A 243 14.99 -0.50 -3.34
C PRO A 243 14.11 -1.28 -4.33
N CYS A 244 13.77 -0.63 -5.43
CA CYS A 244 13.08 -1.26 -6.55
C CYS A 244 13.87 -2.39 -7.18
N THR A 245 15.18 -2.19 -7.30
CA THR A 245 16.13 -3.17 -7.81
C THR A 245 16.91 -3.73 -6.64
N GLY A 246 17.01 -5.06 -6.54
CA GLY A 246 17.75 -5.71 -5.46
C GLY A 246 17.03 -6.95 -4.94
N SER A 247 17.83 -7.86 -4.39
CA SER A 247 17.32 -9.05 -3.72
C SER A 247 16.81 -8.66 -2.34
N LEU A 248 15.49 -8.74 -2.16
CA LEU A 248 14.84 -8.61 -0.86
C LEU A 248 14.21 -9.96 -0.55
N THR A 249 14.93 -10.82 0.16
CA THR A 249 14.43 -12.14 0.55
C THR A 249 13.73 -12.11 1.91
N ALA A 250 13.18 -10.97 2.35
CA ALA A 250 12.50 -10.91 3.64
C ALA A 250 11.20 -11.72 3.61
N SER A 251 10.87 -12.35 4.73
CA SER A 251 9.57 -13.00 4.93
C SER A 251 8.74 -12.16 5.91
N PRO A 252 7.99 -11.13 5.43
CA PRO A 252 7.13 -10.36 6.30
C PRO A 252 6.00 -11.23 6.85
N LEU A 253 5.67 -11.05 8.13
CA LEU A 253 4.61 -11.80 8.83
C LEU A 253 3.33 -10.97 8.97
N ASN A 254 2.23 -11.59 9.42
CA ASN A 254 1.01 -10.92 9.88
C ASN A 254 0.43 -9.86 8.91
N GLY A 255 0.46 -10.14 7.60
CA GLY A 255 -0.09 -9.23 6.58
C GLY A 255 0.75 -7.97 6.32
N LYS A 256 1.99 -7.91 6.84
CA LYS A 256 2.96 -6.86 6.52
C LYS A 256 3.52 -7.02 5.11
N ALA A 257 3.96 -5.91 4.54
CA ALA A 257 4.36 -5.84 3.14
C ALA A 257 5.82 -5.43 2.95
N ILE A 258 6.44 -5.97 1.90
CA ILE A 258 7.65 -5.39 1.32
C ILE A 258 7.21 -4.26 0.37
N ILE A 259 7.47 -3.03 0.79
CA ILE A 259 7.22 -1.81 0.03
C ILE A 259 8.50 -1.49 -0.74
N ARG A 260 8.50 -1.80 -2.03
CA ARG A 260 9.64 -1.42 -2.88
C ARG A 260 9.50 0.05 -3.30
N SER A 261 10.61 0.78 -3.25
CA SER A 261 10.65 2.20 -3.50
C SER A 261 11.93 2.67 -4.22
N GLN A 262 11.85 3.71 -5.05
CA GLN A 262 13.02 4.46 -5.55
C GLN A 262 13.43 5.59 -4.60
N LEU A 263 12.81 5.70 -3.43
CA LEU A 263 13.21 6.70 -2.44
C LEU A 263 14.67 6.46 -2.06
N THR A 264 15.48 7.48 -2.29
CA THR A 264 16.85 7.51 -1.83
C THR A 264 16.82 7.77 -0.33
N MET A 265 17.43 6.86 0.42
CA MET A 265 17.66 7.08 1.85
C MET A 265 18.50 8.36 2.00
N PRO A 266 18.07 9.35 2.79
CA PRO A 266 18.85 10.56 3.01
C PRO A 266 20.17 10.20 3.71
N PRO A 267 21.25 10.99 3.49
CA PRO A 267 22.48 10.80 4.24
C PRO A 267 22.23 10.98 5.74
N ALA A 268 23.13 10.43 6.57
CA ALA A 268 23.13 10.73 7.99
C ALA A 268 23.34 12.26 8.19
N PRO A 269 22.62 12.90 9.13
CA PRO A 269 22.89 14.28 9.52
C PRO A 269 24.36 14.46 9.84
N SER A 270 24.91 15.61 9.47
CA SER A 270 26.28 15.97 9.86
C SER A 270 26.41 15.94 11.37
N ILE A 271 27.53 15.40 11.84
CA ILE A 271 27.90 15.43 13.26
C ILE A 271 27.90 16.90 13.72
N PRO A 272 27.18 17.25 14.80
CA PRO A 272 27.18 18.60 15.34
C PRO A 272 28.60 19.10 15.62
N ALA A 273 28.83 20.40 15.41
CA ALA A 273 30.11 21.00 15.74
C ALA A 273 30.42 20.78 17.23
N LYS A 274 31.64 20.30 17.50
CA LYS A 274 32.13 20.11 18.86
C LYS A 274 32.10 21.45 19.59
N VAL A 275 31.51 21.46 20.78
CA VAL A 275 31.74 22.54 21.74
C VAL A 275 33.00 22.14 22.50
N ASP A 276 34.13 22.78 22.21
CA ASP A 276 35.39 22.48 22.91
C ASP A 276 35.21 22.76 24.42
N HIS A 277 35.16 21.68 25.20
CA HIS A 277 35.06 21.72 26.66
C HIS A 277 36.44 21.86 27.34
N ASP A 278 37.50 22.02 26.56
CA ASP A 278 38.87 21.96 27.07
C ASP A 278 39.44 23.36 27.30
N SER A 279 39.11 23.95 28.46
CA SER A 279 40.09 24.66 29.29
C SER A 279 39.46 25.16 30.60
N ASN A 280 39.66 24.39 31.67
CA ASN A 280 39.76 24.86 33.07
C ASN A 280 38.61 25.73 33.64
N PRO A 281 37.54 25.11 34.22
CA PRO A 281 36.57 25.86 34.99
C PRO A 281 37.15 26.15 36.38
N SER A 282 37.80 27.30 36.54
CA SER A 282 38.14 27.85 37.86
C SER A 282 36.92 28.42 38.60
N THR A 283 35.72 28.30 38.02
CA THR A 283 34.44 28.70 38.62
C THR A 283 33.50 27.51 38.74
N PRO A 284 32.80 27.32 39.88
CA PRO A 284 31.76 26.31 40.00
C PRO A 284 30.56 26.64 39.10
N ASP A 285 30.03 25.61 38.45
CA ASP A 285 28.64 25.48 38.00
C ASP A 285 28.11 26.46 36.96
N VAL A 286 28.58 26.33 35.71
CA VAL A 286 27.68 26.34 34.55
C VAL A 286 28.20 25.30 33.54
N TYR A 287 27.62 24.10 33.52
CA TYR A 287 27.89 23.16 32.42
C TYR A 287 27.24 23.74 31.15
N PRO A 288 28.00 23.99 30.08
CA PRO A 288 27.41 24.51 28.85
C PRO A 288 26.44 23.48 28.26
N THR A 289 25.34 23.97 27.69
CA THR A 289 24.50 23.20 26.77
C THR A 289 25.40 22.72 25.63
N GLY A 290 25.43 21.41 25.35
CA GLY A 290 26.48 20.89 24.48
C GLY A 290 26.35 19.45 24.02
N VAL A 291 27.32 19.07 23.20
CA VAL A 291 27.47 17.73 22.59
C VAL A 291 28.59 17.01 23.34
N TYR A 292 28.29 15.84 23.89
CA TYR A 292 29.22 15.08 24.73
C TYR A 292 29.94 13.98 23.94
N GLU A 293 31.26 13.90 23.99
CA GLU A 293 32.06 12.96 23.20
C GLU A 293 32.75 11.88 24.05
N PHE A 294 32.63 10.60 23.64
CA PHE A 294 33.27 9.47 24.32
C PHE A 294 33.83 8.44 23.33
N SER A 295 34.89 7.74 23.74
CA SER A 295 35.45 6.63 22.96
C SER A 295 34.49 5.45 22.84
N SER A 296 33.70 5.19 23.87
CA SER A 296 32.65 4.18 23.89
C SER A 296 31.68 4.48 25.02
N ILE A 297 30.48 3.88 24.98
CA ILE A 297 29.54 3.93 26.11
C ILE A 297 30.17 3.35 27.39
N ASN A 298 31.20 2.50 27.27
CA ASN A 298 31.98 1.94 28.38
C ASN A 298 32.86 2.96 29.12
N SER A 299 33.44 3.94 28.43
CA SER A 299 34.44 4.82 29.04
C SER A 299 33.85 6.08 29.70
N GLY A 300 32.55 6.36 29.53
CA GLY A 300 31.96 7.67 29.88
C GLY A 300 30.86 7.67 30.94
N VAL A 301 30.30 6.52 31.35
CA VAL A 301 29.14 6.46 32.27
C VAL A 301 29.52 5.76 33.57
N PRO A 302 29.58 6.46 34.73
CA PRO A 302 29.81 5.84 36.02
C PRO A 302 28.66 4.88 36.35
N GLY A 303 28.96 3.58 36.42
CA GLY A 303 28.00 2.55 36.77
C GLY A 303 27.84 2.42 38.28
N THR A 304 26.91 3.16 38.89
CA THR A 304 26.44 2.86 40.25
C THR A 304 25.04 3.41 40.45
N ASN A 305 24.00 2.63 40.11
CA ASN A 305 22.70 2.72 40.76
C ASN A 305 22.11 1.31 40.84
N SER A 306 22.27 0.72 42.02
CA SER A 306 21.82 -0.61 42.41
C SER A 306 20.31 -0.72 42.28
N GLY A 307 19.82 -1.21 41.13
CA GLY A 307 18.40 -1.45 40.90
C GLY A 307 17.99 -1.64 39.44
N SER A 308 18.71 -1.09 38.47
CA SER A 308 18.52 -1.42 37.05
C SER A 308 19.51 -2.52 36.64
N ALA A 309 19.01 -3.59 36.01
CA ALA A 309 19.85 -4.63 35.40
C ALA A 309 20.73 -4.06 34.26
N ILE A 310 20.41 -2.87 33.76
CA ILE A 310 21.15 -2.14 32.74
C ILE A 310 21.97 -1.05 33.48
N GLY A 311 23.27 -1.30 33.66
CA GLY A 311 24.12 -0.48 34.54
C GLY A 311 24.39 0.97 34.08
N LYS A 312 23.87 1.40 32.93
CA LYS A 312 24.15 2.72 32.33
C LYS A 312 22.86 3.42 31.93
N LYS A 313 22.72 4.67 32.38
CA LYS A 313 21.60 5.55 32.02
C LYS A 313 22.09 6.80 31.31
N LEU A 314 21.36 7.23 30.28
CA LEU A 314 21.54 8.53 29.63
C LEU A 314 20.23 9.35 29.78
N PRO A 315 20.29 10.66 30.04
CA PRO A 315 21.48 11.46 30.28
C PRO A 315 22.23 11.03 31.54
N ARG A 316 23.54 11.27 31.59
CA ARG A 316 24.36 10.80 32.71
C ARG A 316 24.13 11.69 33.93
N LEU A 317 24.18 11.07 35.10
CA LEU A 317 24.37 11.76 36.37
C LEU A 317 25.88 11.97 36.57
N ILE A 318 26.36 13.20 36.39
CA ILE A 318 27.74 13.57 36.70
C ILE A 318 27.80 13.94 38.18
N SER A 319 28.56 13.19 38.98
CA SER A 319 28.93 13.64 40.33
C SER A 319 30.11 14.60 40.22
N ASN A 320 29.93 15.84 40.66
CA ASN A 320 31.05 16.77 40.81
C ASN A 320 31.85 16.41 42.08
N ASN A 321 33.08 16.93 42.20
CA ASN A 321 33.96 16.67 43.34
C ASN A 321 33.37 17.09 44.71
N ASN A 322 32.26 17.84 44.71
CA ASN A 322 31.56 18.28 45.91
C ASN A 322 30.38 17.36 46.29
N GLY A 323 30.19 16.24 45.57
CA GLY A 323 29.10 15.31 45.80
C GLY A 323 27.74 15.78 45.26
N ALA A 324 27.68 16.91 44.54
CA ALA A 324 26.47 17.29 43.84
C ALA A 324 26.38 16.53 42.51
N THR A 325 25.22 15.94 42.25
CA THR A 325 24.92 15.26 40.98
C THR A 325 24.23 16.24 40.04
N ALA A 326 24.82 16.52 38.89
CA ALA A 326 24.19 17.26 37.81
C ALA A 326 23.97 16.32 36.62
N ASP A 327 22.80 16.37 36.02
CA ASP A 327 22.59 15.72 34.73
C ASP A 327 23.47 16.41 33.67
N ASP A 328 23.84 15.66 32.62
CA ASP A 328 24.17 16.26 31.33
C ASP A 328 23.10 17.33 30.97
N GLN A 329 23.43 18.32 30.15
CA GLN A 329 22.49 19.39 29.80
C GLN A 329 21.97 19.18 28.38
N PRO A 330 20.65 19.28 28.17
CA PRO A 330 20.09 19.22 26.83
C PRO A 330 20.42 20.48 26.03
N ASP A 331 20.23 20.42 24.73
CA ASP A 331 20.24 21.60 23.86
C ASP A 331 18.98 22.46 24.06
N SER A 332 18.86 23.53 23.25
CA SER A 332 17.70 24.44 23.29
C SER A 332 16.36 23.77 22.94
N LEU A 333 16.38 22.57 22.38
CA LEU A 333 15.20 21.77 22.05
C LEU A 333 14.88 20.72 23.12
N GLY A 334 15.66 20.66 24.20
CA GLY A 334 15.49 19.65 25.24
C GLY A 334 16.11 18.29 24.89
N ILE A 335 16.95 18.23 23.85
CA ILE A 335 17.55 16.98 23.36
C ILE A 335 19.01 16.88 23.82
N TYR A 336 19.41 15.72 24.30
CA TYR A 336 20.77 15.44 24.75
C TYR A 336 21.58 14.83 23.61
N ASN A 337 22.72 15.41 23.29
CA ASN A 337 23.49 15.08 22.09
C ASN A 337 24.82 14.41 22.46
N TYR A 338 25.11 13.25 21.88
CA TYR A 338 26.31 12.45 22.17
C TYR A 338 27.05 12.03 20.91
N ILE A 339 28.38 12.12 20.90
CA ILE A 339 29.25 11.57 19.86
C ILE A 339 30.01 10.39 20.47
N ILE A 340 29.93 9.22 19.85
CA ILE A 340 30.53 7.99 20.37
C ILE A 340 31.25 7.26 19.24
N ASN A 341 32.42 6.68 19.49
CA ASN A 341 33.09 5.90 18.44
C ASN A 341 32.39 4.57 18.16
N SER A 342 31.99 3.85 19.20
CA SER A 342 31.29 2.57 19.03
C SER A 342 30.26 2.34 20.13
N ILE A 343 29.21 1.58 19.80
CA ILE A 343 28.23 1.09 20.75
C ILE A 343 28.45 -0.41 20.89
N ASP A 344 28.93 -0.85 22.04
CA ASP A 344 29.30 -2.23 22.35
C ASP A 344 28.72 -2.69 23.71
N ASP A 345 27.77 -1.92 24.26
CA ASP A 345 27.20 -2.21 25.57
C ASP A 345 25.74 -1.76 25.72
N SER A 346 25.08 -2.30 26.74
CA SER A 346 23.70 -1.99 27.11
C SER A 346 23.58 -0.60 27.73
N PHE A 347 22.50 0.11 27.43
CA PHE A 347 22.16 1.37 28.08
C PHE A 347 20.64 1.60 28.08
N GLU A 348 20.20 2.42 29.03
CA GLU A 348 18.81 2.81 29.24
C GLU A 348 18.71 4.34 29.12
N ILE A 349 17.62 4.84 28.55
CA ILE A 349 17.35 6.28 28.60
C ILE A 349 16.49 6.62 29.81
N VAL A 350 16.81 7.70 30.51
CA VAL A 350 16.00 8.21 31.60
C VAL A 350 14.61 8.56 31.05
N PRO A 351 13.51 8.04 31.64
CA PRO A 351 12.17 8.27 31.11
C PRO A 351 11.86 9.75 30.86
N GLY A 352 11.26 10.04 29.70
CA GLY A 352 10.86 11.41 29.30
C GLY A 352 12.02 12.29 28.83
N LYS A 353 13.21 11.74 28.59
CA LYS A 353 14.37 12.44 28.01
C LYS A 353 14.59 11.99 26.57
N ALA A 354 14.91 12.92 25.68
CA ALA A 354 15.25 12.63 24.29
C ALA A 354 16.76 12.70 24.06
N VAL A 355 17.32 11.75 23.32
CA VAL A 355 18.75 11.55 23.13
C VAL A 355 19.08 11.30 21.66
N ASN A 356 20.01 12.09 21.13
CA ASN A 356 20.66 11.85 19.85
C ASN A 356 22.08 11.31 20.07
N ILE A 357 22.44 10.24 19.36
CA ILE A 357 23.76 9.62 19.43
C ILE A 357 24.34 9.55 18.02
N TRP A 358 25.48 10.19 17.79
CA TRP A 358 26.27 10.07 16.56
C TRP A 358 27.36 9.03 16.77
N VAL A 359 27.36 7.99 15.94
CA VAL A 359 28.31 6.87 15.99
C VAL A 359 29.24 6.91 14.78
N THR A 360 30.55 6.94 15.01
CA THR A 360 31.55 7.01 13.92
C THR A 360 32.09 5.64 13.49
N GLY A 361 32.00 4.63 14.35
CA GLY A 361 32.47 3.25 14.14
C GLY A 361 31.35 2.22 14.25
N ASP A 362 31.70 0.96 14.48
CA ASP A 362 30.75 -0.14 14.42
C ASP A 362 29.84 -0.21 15.67
N ILE A 363 28.67 -0.82 15.48
CA ILE A 363 27.65 -1.01 16.52
C ILE A 363 27.50 -2.52 16.75
N ASN A 364 27.89 -3.00 17.93
CA ASN A 364 27.70 -4.38 18.34
C ASN A 364 26.71 -4.48 19.49
N LEU A 365 25.49 -4.94 19.17
CA LEU A 365 24.42 -5.13 20.14
C LEU A 365 24.16 -6.60 20.48
N GLU A 366 25.05 -7.52 20.14
CA GLU A 366 24.87 -8.94 20.48
C GLU A 366 24.77 -9.12 22.01
N ASN A 367 23.65 -9.69 22.45
CA ASN A 367 23.29 -9.82 23.87
C ASN A 367 23.22 -8.48 24.62
N LYS A 368 22.98 -7.37 23.91
CA LYS A 368 22.85 -6.02 24.50
C LYS A 368 21.41 -5.55 24.55
N ILE A 369 21.17 -4.62 25.46
CA ILE A 369 19.85 -4.08 25.76
C ILE A 369 19.89 -2.56 25.62
N LEU A 370 19.11 -2.05 24.67
CA LEU A 370 18.86 -0.63 24.45
C LEU A 370 17.39 -0.37 24.72
N VAL A 371 17.09 0.25 25.86
CA VAL A 371 15.69 0.39 26.31
C VAL A 371 15.33 1.84 26.56
N ASN A 372 14.22 2.26 25.94
CA ASN A 372 13.43 3.38 26.44
C ASN A 372 12.36 2.84 27.43
N PRO A 373 12.51 3.03 28.75
CA PRO A 373 11.68 2.41 29.80
C PRO A 373 10.24 2.94 29.87
N CYS A 374 9.85 3.80 28.95
CA CYS A 374 8.56 4.48 28.90
C CYS A 374 7.32 3.59 28.75
N ASN A 375 7.51 2.28 28.65
CA ASN A 375 6.45 1.29 28.51
C ASN A 375 6.35 0.35 29.72
N ASP A 376 7.08 0.62 30.81
CA ASP A 376 6.88 -0.14 32.03
C ASP A 376 5.43 0.11 32.55
N PRO A 377 4.63 -0.95 32.78
CA PRO A 377 3.17 -0.89 33.00
C PRO A 377 2.70 -0.21 34.31
N GLY A 378 3.44 0.77 34.82
CA GLY A 378 3.08 1.64 35.95
C GLY A 378 3.62 3.07 35.84
N ALA A 379 4.33 3.43 34.76
CA ALA A 379 4.88 4.76 34.55
C ALA A 379 3.92 5.63 33.73
N ALA A 380 3.29 6.63 34.35
CA ALA A 380 2.47 7.65 33.69
C ALA A 380 3.33 8.70 32.95
N LEU A 381 4.37 8.26 32.24
CA LEU A 381 5.34 9.13 31.58
C LEU A 381 4.98 9.33 30.11
N THR A 382 4.87 10.60 29.68
CA THR A 382 4.73 10.99 28.28
C THR A 382 6.08 10.90 27.60
N CYS A 383 6.37 9.75 26.99
CA CYS A 383 7.56 9.60 26.16
C CYS A 383 7.22 9.78 24.70
N GLY A 384 8.14 10.41 23.98
CA GLY A 384 8.01 10.63 22.56
C GLY A 384 8.28 9.34 21.79
N PRO A 385 7.63 9.15 20.63
CA PRO A 385 8.11 8.17 19.66
C PRO A 385 9.56 8.51 19.28
N PHE A 386 10.47 7.54 19.42
CA PHE A 386 11.90 7.71 19.10
C PHE A 386 12.62 8.80 19.90
N ASP A 387 12.40 8.82 21.21
CA ASP A 387 13.26 9.57 22.14
C ASP A 387 14.72 9.13 22.04
N ILE A 388 15.02 7.97 21.43
CA ILE A 388 16.40 7.52 21.16
C ILE A 388 16.64 7.55 19.65
N ARG A 389 17.57 8.38 19.20
CA ARG A 389 17.96 8.48 17.79
C ARG A 389 19.45 8.22 17.65
N ILE A 390 19.82 7.27 16.80
CA ILE A 390 21.20 6.86 16.56
C ILE A 390 21.53 7.11 15.10
N TYR A 391 22.46 8.02 14.85
CA TYR A 391 22.98 8.39 13.54
C TYR A 391 24.37 7.79 13.37
N GLY A 392 24.62 7.04 12.30
CA GLY A 392 25.89 6.33 12.15
C GLY A 392 26.57 6.58 10.82
N THR A 393 27.90 6.61 10.85
CA THR A 393 28.76 6.72 9.67
C THR A 393 29.80 5.60 9.51
N GLY A 394 29.80 4.61 10.43
CA GLY A 394 30.58 3.38 10.34
C GLY A 394 30.02 2.34 9.36
N SER A 395 30.32 1.06 9.61
CA SER A 395 30.17 0.01 8.59
C SER A 395 29.31 -1.19 8.98
N ALA A 396 29.28 -1.58 10.26
CA ALA A 396 28.64 -2.82 10.71
C ALA A 396 27.71 -2.61 11.91
N LEU A 397 26.53 -3.24 11.83
CA LEU A 397 25.59 -3.40 12.94
C LEU A 397 25.40 -4.90 13.21
N THR A 398 25.79 -5.39 14.38
CA THR A 398 25.56 -6.80 14.76
C THR A 398 24.50 -6.93 15.84
N LEU A 399 23.57 -7.86 15.64
CA LEU A 399 22.39 -8.14 16.47
C LEU A 399 22.26 -9.66 16.63
N ASN A 400 21.64 -10.13 17.72
CA ASN A 400 21.27 -11.54 17.87
C ASN A 400 19.91 -11.71 18.58
N GLU A 401 19.53 -12.95 18.87
CA GLU A 401 18.24 -13.28 19.50
C GLU A 401 18.12 -12.83 20.97
N ALA A 402 19.23 -12.51 21.61
CA ALA A 402 19.28 -11.90 22.93
C ALA A 402 19.29 -10.37 22.90
N THR A 403 19.47 -9.75 21.73
CA THR A 403 19.44 -8.29 21.62
C THR A 403 18.04 -7.76 21.87
N VAL A 404 17.94 -6.72 22.69
CA VAL A 404 16.69 -6.01 23.00
C VAL A 404 16.82 -4.55 22.58
N VAL A 405 15.90 -4.09 21.74
CA VAL A 405 15.88 -2.72 21.21
C VAL A 405 14.46 -2.17 21.30
N CYS A 406 14.25 -1.20 22.21
CA CYS A 406 12.92 -0.67 22.47
C CYS A 406 12.81 0.79 22.05
N ASP A 407 12.01 1.02 20.99
CA ASP A 407 11.64 2.34 20.45
C ASP A 407 12.84 3.22 20.07
N VAL A 408 13.90 2.61 19.56
CA VAL A 408 15.09 3.29 19.04
C VAL A 408 14.97 3.51 17.54
N PHE A 409 15.31 4.71 17.07
CA PHE A 409 15.45 5.02 15.65
C PHE A 409 16.92 4.96 15.24
N PHE A 410 17.27 4.04 14.35
CA PHE A 410 18.60 3.92 13.76
C PHE A 410 18.58 4.49 12.34
N HIS A 411 19.40 5.52 12.11
CA HIS A 411 19.68 6.08 10.79
C HIS A 411 21.13 5.83 10.40
N LEU A 412 21.34 4.72 9.71
CA LEU A 412 22.64 4.09 9.46
C LEU A 412 22.81 3.75 7.96
N PRO A 413 22.72 4.73 7.04
CA PRO A 413 22.68 4.47 5.60
C PRO A 413 23.90 3.72 5.04
N GLY A 414 25.05 3.76 5.74
CA GLY A 414 26.26 3.02 5.37
C GLY A 414 26.36 1.59 5.94
N TYR A 415 25.53 1.22 6.93
CA TYR A 415 25.76 0.02 7.73
C TYR A 415 25.14 -1.22 7.09
N ALA A 416 25.92 -2.31 7.09
CA ALA A 416 25.39 -3.65 6.90
C ALA A 416 24.99 -4.23 8.26
N ALA A 417 23.70 -4.53 8.42
CA ALA A 417 23.21 -5.24 9.59
C ALA A 417 23.37 -6.76 9.42
N SER A 418 23.84 -7.42 10.48
CA SER A 418 23.91 -8.88 10.60
C SER A 418 23.15 -9.31 11.84
N PHE A 419 22.14 -10.15 11.65
CA PHE A 419 21.37 -10.79 12.70
C PHE A 419 21.80 -12.25 12.84
N THR A 420 22.55 -12.55 13.90
CA THR A 420 23.09 -13.88 14.19
C THR A 420 22.14 -14.67 15.10
N SER A 421 22.13 -15.99 14.96
CA SER A 421 21.40 -16.86 15.89
C SER A 421 22.17 -16.97 17.21
N GLY A 422 21.49 -16.87 18.34
CA GLY A 422 22.08 -17.15 19.64
C GLY A 422 21.60 -16.25 20.78
N GLY A 423 21.59 -16.83 21.98
CA GLY A 423 21.24 -16.17 23.22
C GLY A 423 19.74 -16.12 23.52
N THR A 424 19.40 -15.83 24.78
CA THR A 424 18.02 -15.59 25.22
C THR A 424 17.97 -14.17 25.78
N ALA A 425 17.04 -13.37 25.29
CA ALA A 425 16.86 -12.01 25.79
C ALA A 425 16.44 -12.07 27.27
N GLU A 426 17.16 -11.34 28.12
CA GLU A 426 16.87 -11.25 29.56
C GLU A 426 15.66 -10.35 29.85
N ARG A 427 15.28 -9.51 28.87
CA ARG A 427 14.17 -8.54 28.95
C ARG A 427 13.44 -8.49 27.60
N ASP A 428 12.23 -7.96 27.60
CA ASP A 428 11.50 -7.55 26.39
C ASP A 428 11.15 -6.06 26.43
N CYS A 429 10.65 -5.55 25.31
CA CYS A 429 10.11 -4.20 25.19
C CYS A 429 8.66 -4.09 25.71
N GLY A 430 8.17 -5.08 26.45
CA GLY A 430 6.76 -5.31 26.72
C GLY A 430 6.11 -6.23 25.67
N SER A 431 5.07 -6.95 26.11
CA SER A 431 4.27 -7.85 25.25
C SER A 431 5.05 -8.95 24.52
N GLY A 432 6.23 -9.36 25.03
CA GLY A 432 7.08 -10.37 24.40
C GLY A 432 7.86 -9.90 23.17
N GLN A 433 7.82 -8.60 22.84
CA GLN A 433 8.53 -8.05 21.69
C GLN A 433 9.98 -7.71 22.06
N LYS A 434 10.95 -8.22 21.29
CA LYS A 434 12.38 -7.96 21.56
C LYS A 434 12.92 -6.73 20.82
N SER A 435 12.32 -6.37 19.70
CA SER A 435 12.86 -5.30 18.84
C SER A 435 11.73 -4.46 18.24
N THR A 436 11.37 -3.36 18.90
CA THR A 436 10.40 -2.37 18.39
C THR A 436 11.09 -1.15 17.75
N GLY A 437 12.41 -1.25 17.54
CA GLY A 437 13.18 -0.22 16.87
C GLY A 437 12.84 -0.08 15.38
N VAL A 438 13.23 1.06 14.82
CA VAL A 438 13.19 1.35 13.39
C VAL A 438 14.60 1.43 12.86
N TYR A 439 14.86 0.70 11.78
CA TYR A 439 16.20 0.56 11.21
C TYR A 439 16.25 1.10 9.80
N TRP A 440 17.15 2.04 9.55
CA TRP A 440 17.46 2.53 8.21
C TRP A 440 18.90 2.18 7.91
N LEU A 441 19.10 1.24 7.00
CA LEU A 441 20.36 0.54 6.81
C LEU A 441 20.75 0.43 5.34
N ASN A 442 22.02 0.19 5.08
CA ASN A 442 22.49 -0.15 3.74
C ASN A 442 21.94 -1.53 3.30
N SER A 443 22.13 -2.53 4.15
CA SER A 443 21.69 -3.91 3.88
C SER A 443 21.37 -4.64 5.17
N TRP A 444 20.55 -5.68 5.08
CA TRP A 444 20.24 -6.58 6.18
C TRP A 444 20.57 -8.03 5.82
N SER A 445 21.28 -8.72 6.70
CA SER A 445 21.50 -10.16 6.63
C SER A 445 21.00 -10.79 7.93
N GLY A 446 20.26 -11.89 7.86
CA GLY A 446 19.79 -12.60 9.06
C GLY A 446 19.90 -14.11 8.93
N ALA A 447 19.87 -14.81 10.06
CA ALA A 447 19.68 -16.25 10.11
C ALA A 447 18.19 -16.61 9.97
N ASP A 448 17.89 -17.76 9.36
CA ASP A 448 16.53 -18.23 9.14
C ASP A 448 15.77 -18.47 10.46
N GLY A 449 14.52 -17.99 10.54
CA GLY A 449 13.53 -18.52 11.49
C GLY A 449 13.24 -17.70 12.76
N THR A 450 13.98 -16.64 13.07
CA THR A 450 13.72 -15.79 14.26
C THR A 450 13.27 -14.38 13.92
N ASN A 451 12.34 -13.84 14.73
CA ASN A 451 11.74 -12.52 14.52
C ASN A 451 12.78 -11.44 14.81
N SER A 452 13.39 -10.88 13.76
CA SER A 452 14.52 -9.97 13.89
C SER A 452 14.10 -8.52 14.07
N VAL A 453 12.92 -8.15 13.58
CA VAL A 453 12.30 -6.82 13.72
C VAL A 453 10.80 -6.99 13.92
N THR A 454 10.24 -6.32 14.94
CA THR A 454 8.80 -6.26 15.18
C THR A 454 8.26 -4.88 14.86
N SER A 455 6.93 -4.76 14.73
CA SER A 455 6.33 -3.52 14.29
C SER A 455 6.57 -2.43 15.34
N PRO A 456 7.13 -1.26 14.95
CA PRO A 456 7.48 -0.22 15.90
C PRO A 456 6.23 0.36 16.53
N ARG A 457 6.25 0.70 17.81
CA ARG A 457 5.07 1.29 18.46
C ARG A 457 4.81 2.73 18.06
N ALA A 458 5.83 3.37 17.49
CA ALA A 458 5.79 4.73 17.04
C ALA A 458 5.15 4.89 15.65
N THR A 459 4.54 6.05 15.45
CA THR A 459 4.02 6.51 14.15
C THR A 459 4.97 7.53 13.53
N TRP A 460 4.89 7.69 12.21
CA TRP A 460 5.72 8.65 11.47
C TRP A 460 5.55 10.09 11.96
N LYS A 461 4.38 10.43 12.51
CA LYS A 461 4.05 11.77 13.02
C LYS A 461 5.03 12.31 14.07
N GLY A 462 5.77 11.46 14.79
CA GLY A 462 6.80 11.92 15.73
C GLY A 462 8.25 11.65 15.32
N ALA A 463 8.48 10.89 14.24
CA ALA A 463 9.81 10.72 13.65
C ALA A 463 10.20 11.87 12.70
N LEU A 464 9.21 12.59 12.16
CA LEU A 464 9.34 13.44 10.98
C LEU A 464 9.43 14.95 11.24
N ASP A 465 9.85 15.38 12.44
CA ASP A 465 10.11 16.82 12.69
C ASP A 465 11.44 17.32 12.06
N ALA A 466 12.07 16.48 11.23
CA ALA A 466 13.18 16.87 10.38
C ALA A 466 12.71 16.84 8.91
N THR A 467 12.72 18.01 8.29
CA THR A 467 12.33 18.38 6.91
C THR A 467 13.02 17.62 5.77
N SER A 468 13.62 16.45 6.02
CA SER A 468 14.52 15.75 5.07
C SER A 468 14.16 14.30 4.80
N ILE A 469 13.17 13.72 5.48
CA ILE A 469 12.77 12.33 5.25
C ILE A 469 11.63 12.26 4.24
N SER A 470 11.89 11.62 3.11
CA SER A 470 10.90 11.34 2.08
C SER A 470 9.79 10.42 2.61
N VAL A 471 8.55 10.91 2.58
CA VAL A 471 7.36 10.16 3.00
C VAL A 471 7.17 8.95 2.08
N PRO A 472 7.04 7.72 2.62
CA PRO A 472 6.78 6.54 1.80
C PRO A 472 5.47 6.70 1.02
N PRO A 473 5.37 6.15 -0.20
CA PRO A 473 4.17 6.29 -1.01
C PRO A 473 2.99 5.55 -0.36
N PRO A 474 1.75 6.07 -0.44
CA PRO A 474 0.59 5.55 0.29
C PRO A 474 0.29 4.09 -0.03
N ARG A 475 -0.41 3.41 0.88
CA ARG A 475 -0.94 2.05 0.63
C ARG A 475 -2.32 2.16 -0.02
N ILE A 476 -2.55 1.31 -1.01
CA ILE A 476 -3.83 1.21 -1.71
C ILE A 476 -4.50 -0.08 -1.28
N GLY A 477 -5.71 0.04 -0.73
CA GLY A 477 -6.52 -1.11 -0.31
C GLY A 477 -7.19 -1.83 -1.48
N PRO A 478 -7.82 -2.99 -1.22
CA PRO A 478 -8.71 -3.61 -2.19
C PRO A 478 -9.94 -2.73 -2.45
N VAL A 479 -10.58 -2.90 -3.61
CA VAL A 479 -11.85 -2.22 -3.94
C VAL A 479 -12.91 -2.63 -2.91
N GLN A 480 -13.50 -1.66 -2.21
CA GLN A 480 -14.46 -1.93 -1.13
C GLN A 480 -15.91 -2.01 -1.61
N ARG A 481 -16.26 -1.24 -2.65
CA ARG A 481 -17.64 -1.12 -3.11
C ARG A 481 -17.66 -0.86 -4.61
N TRP A 482 -18.60 -1.54 -5.28
CA TRP A 482 -18.95 -1.36 -6.68
C TRP A 482 -20.34 -0.76 -6.73
N GLU A 483 -20.48 0.45 -7.26
CA GLU A 483 -21.76 1.12 -7.44
C GLU A 483 -21.95 1.39 -8.93
N PRO A 484 -22.90 0.72 -9.60
CA PRO A 484 -23.33 1.15 -10.91
C PRO A 484 -24.04 2.50 -10.77
N GLU A 485 -23.63 3.47 -11.57
CA GLU A 485 -24.32 4.76 -11.63
C GLU A 485 -25.58 4.57 -12.49
N SER A 486 -26.74 4.67 -11.85
CA SER A 486 -28.05 4.35 -12.43
C SER A 486 -28.61 5.44 -13.32
#